data_AF-A0A5B7X8W8-F1
#
_entry.id   AF-A0A5B7X8W8-F1
#
_cell.length_a   1.000
_cell.length_b   1.000
_cell.length_c   1.000
_cell.angle_alpha   90.00
_cell.angle_beta   90.00
_cell.angle_gamma   90.00
#
_symmetry.space_group_name_H-M   'P 1'
#
loop_
_entity.id
_entity.type
_entity.pdbx_description
1 polymer ?
#
loop_
_entity_poly.entity_id
_entity_poly.type
_entity_poly.pdbx_seq_one_letter_code
_entity_poly.pdbx_strand_id
1 'polypeptide(L)'
;MPNRITLYEFKALPEQEQLNVIFTIGKIVEMNDKDNNEEKILYSVDRFFVEFHYSSENPEIKEIYPFEGGSLLDKYSIDLQRSF
;
A
#
# COMPACT_ATOMS: atom_id res chain seq x y z
N MET A 1 -0.77 3.97 24.30
CA MET A 1 -1.03 4.61 22.98
C MET A 1 -0.14 3.85 21.99
N PRO A 2 -0.67 3.15 20.97
CA PRO A 2 0.25 2.55 20.01
C PRO A 2 0.95 3.69 19.26
N ASN A 3 2.26 3.57 19.08
CA ASN A 3 3.08 4.56 18.38
C ASN A 3 2.51 4.75 16.97
N ARG A 4 1.96 5.95 16.72
CA ARG A 4 1.60 6.40 15.39
C ARG A 4 2.88 6.54 14.58
N ILE A 5 2.90 5.98 13.36
CA ILE A 5 4.05 6.06 12.47
C ILE A 5 3.76 7.07 11.36
N THR A 6 4.67 8.03 11.17
CA THR A 6 4.59 8.99 10.07
C THR A 6 5.16 8.39 8.79
N LEU A 7 4.83 8.98 7.64
CA LEU A 7 5.42 8.56 6.36
C LEU A 7 6.95 8.65 6.38
N TYR A 8 7.49 9.69 7.02
CA TYR A 8 8.94 9.88 7.14
C TYR A 8 9.59 8.77 7.96
N GLU A 9 9.04 8.44 9.12
CA GLU A 9 9.52 7.34 9.96
C GLU A 9 9.40 6.00 9.23
N PHE A 10 8.29 5.77 8.52
CA PHE A 10 8.09 4.57 7.71
C PHE A 10 9.17 4.43 6.63
N LYS A 11 9.44 5.51 5.86
CA LYS A 11 10.48 5.52 4.82
C LYS A 11 11.89 5.30 5.36
N ALA A 12 12.12 5.60 6.63
CA ALA A 12 13.41 5.39 7.30
C ALA A 12 13.60 3.94 7.80
N LEU A 13 12.55 3.10 7.79
CA LEU A 13 12.65 1.71 8.21
C LEU A 13 13.35 0.85 7.15
N PRO A 14 14.07 -0.21 7.56
CA PRO A 14 14.45 -1.29 6.65
C PRO A 14 13.23 -1.90 5.96
N GLU A 15 13.40 -2.40 4.74
CA GLU A 15 12.31 -2.97 3.94
C GLU A 15 11.51 -4.04 4.70
N GLN A 16 12.20 -4.95 5.41
CA GLN A 16 11.56 -5.99 6.21
C GLN A 16 10.64 -5.41 7.30
N GLU A 17 11.03 -4.29 7.91
CA GLU A 17 10.21 -3.61 8.92
C GLU A 17 9.07 -2.81 8.29
N GLN A 18 9.26 -2.26 7.08
CA GLN A 18 8.17 -1.67 6.30
C GLN A 18 7.09 -2.73 6.01
N LEU A 19 7.48 -3.93 5.59
CA LEU A 19 6.57 -5.06 5.40
C LEU A 19 5.84 -5.45 6.69
N ASN A 20 6.57 -5.55 7.81
CA ASN A 20 5.97 -5.82 9.11
C ASN A 20 4.89 -4.79 9.45
N VAL A 21 5.16 -3.50 9.24
CA VAL A 21 4.19 -2.42 9.47
C VAL A 21 2.97 -2.56 8.56
N ILE A 22 3.17 -2.75 7.25
CA ILE A 22 2.07 -2.93 6.28
C ILE A 22 1.17 -4.09 6.70
N PHE A 23 1.74 -5.26 7.00
CA PHE A 23 0.96 -6.47 7.29
C PHE A 23 0.41 -6.53 8.71
N THR A 24 0.95 -5.77 9.66
CA THR A 24 0.48 -5.78 11.06
C THR A 24 -0.59 -4.72 11.31
N ILE A 25 -0.42 -3.51 10.76
CA ILE A 25 -1.31 -2.38 11.06
C ILE A 25 -1.98 -1.76 9.83
N GLY A 26 -1.52 -2.11 8.63
CA GLY A 26 -2.13 -1.64 7.40
C GLY A 26 -3.52 -2.23 7.21
N LYS A 27 -4.43 -1.43 6.65
CA LYS A 27 -5.77 -1.87 6.24
C LYS A 27 -5.90 -1.80 4.75
N ILE A 28 -6.33 -2.89 4.13
CA ILE A 28 -6.57 -2.96 2.69
C ILE A 28 -7.69 -1.96 2.34
N VAL A 29 -7.38 -1.08 1.38
CA VAL A 29 -8.31 -0.11 0.80
C VAL A 29 -8.81 -0.62 -0.55
N GLU A 30 -7.90 -1.13 -1.38
CA GLU A 30 -8.18 -1.65 -2.71
C GLU A 30 -7.24 -2.84 -2.98
N MET A 31 -7.69 -3.82 -3.77
CA MET A 31 -6.89 -4.90 -4.31
C MET A 31 -7.24 -5.09 -5.77
N ASN A 32 -6.26 -4.99 -6.65
CA ASN A 32 -6.42 -5.19 -8.09
C ASN A 32 -5.57 -6.39 -8.54
N ASP A 33 -6.25 -7.41 -9.06
CA ASP A 33 -5.63 -8.61 -9.65
C ASP A 33 -5.56 -8.53 -11.19
N LYS A 34 -5.76 -7.34 -11.77
CA LYS A 34 -6.24 -7.23 -13.16
C LYS A 34 -5.20 -7.15 -14.26
N ASP A 35 -3.90 -7.07 -13.97
CA ASP A 35 -2.88 -6.98 -15.01
C ASP A 35 -1.72 -7.97 -14.79
N ASN A 36 -1.65 -8.98 -15.66
CA ASN A 36 -0.42 -9.71 -16.02
C ASN A 36 0.52 -10.11 -14.86
N ASN A 37 0.02 -10.84 -13.87
CA ASN A 37 0.81 -11.43 -12.76
C ASN A 37 1.44 -10.42 -11.78
N GLU A 38 1.03 -9.15 -11.83
CA GLU A 38 1.37 -8.14 -10.84
C GLU A 38 0.13 -7.83 -9.99
N GLU A 39 0.14 -8.31 -8.74
CA GLU A 39 -0.93 -8.06 -7.80
C GLU A 39 -0.61 -6.75 -7.05
N LYS A 40 -1.57 -5.82 -7.08
CA LYS A 40 -1.42 -4.48 -6.50
C LYS A 40 -2.42 -4.31 -5.38
N ILE A 41 -1.91 -4.09 -4.16
CA ILE A 41 -2.73 -3.86 -2.98
C ILE A 41 -2.44 -2.46 -2.44
N LEU A 42 -3.49 -1.68 -2.26
CA LEU A 42 -3.42 -0.39 -1.58
C LEU A 42 -3.73 -0.57 -0.10
N TYR A 43 -2.78 -0.25 0.76
CA TYR A 43 -2.96 -0.20 2.21
C TYR A 43 -3.09 1.23 2.70
N SER A 44 -3.97 1.45 3.67
CA SER A 44 -3.94 2.64 4.54
C SER A 44 -3.15 2.31 5.81
N VAL A 45 -2.16 3.14 6.13
CA VAL A 45 -1.31 3.01 7.31
C VAL A 45 -1.36 4.34 8.06
N ASP A 46 -2.11 4.37 9.17
CA ASP A 46 -2.38 5.56 9.97
C ASP A 46 -2.86 6.77 9.13
N ARG A 47 -1.97 7.69 8.75
CA ARG A 47 -2.26 8.93 8.00
C ARG A 47 -1.70 8.97 6.59
N PHE A 48 -1.17 7.85 6.09
CA PHE A 48 -0.64 7.74 4.73
C PHE A 48 -1.10 6.44 4.08
N PHE A 49 -0.76 6.27 2.81
CA PHE A 49 -1.08 5.10 2.01
C PHE A 49 0.18 4.43 1.51
N VAL A 50 0.08 3.13 1.26
CA VAL A 50 1.15 2.31 0.71
C VAL A 50 0.58 1.47 -0.41
N GLU A 51 1.09 1.68 -1.62
CA GLU A 51 0.83 0.79 -2.74
C GLU A 51 1.90 -0.32 -2.71
N PHE A 52 1.44 -1.55 -2.51
CA PHE A 52 2.27 -2.75 -2.40
C PHE A 52 2.09 -3.59 -3.66
N HIS A 53 3.19 -3.82 -4.37
CA HIS A 53 3.20 -4.66 -5.58
C HIS A 53 3.92 -5.95 -5.25
N TYR A 54 3.32 -7.07 -5.65
CA TYR A 54 4.00 -8.36 -5.61
C TYR A 54 3.69 -9.17 -6.85
N SER A 55 4.66 -9.96 -7.28
CA SER A 55 4.46 -10.94 -8.34
C SER A 55 4.23 -12.32 -7.73
N SER A 56 3.15 -12.99 -8.14
CA SER A 56 2.92 -14.39 -7.79
C SER A 56 3.90 -15.33 -8.50
N GLU A 57 4.46 -14.92 -9.64
CA GLU A 57 5.48 -15.68 -10.38
C GLU A 57 6.89 -15.44 -9.84
N ASN A 58 7.18 -14.26 -9.31
CA ASN A 58 8.44 -13.94 -8.67
C ASN A 58 8.24 -13.32 -7.28
N PRO A 59 8.06 -14.15 -6.24
CA PRO A 59 7.73 -13.69 -4.88
C PRO A 59 8.82 -12.84 -4.22
N GLU A 60 10.02 -12.81 -4.80
CA GLU A 60 11.14 -11.97 -4.35
C GLU A 60 10.98 -10.51 -4.80
N ILE A 61 10.20 -10.26 -5.85
CA ILE A 61 9.90 -8.91 -6.33
C ILE A 61 8.73 -8.36 -5.52
N LYS A 62 9.08 -7.46 -4.60
CA LYS A 62 8.13 -6.68 -3.80
C LYS A 62 8.52 -5.22 -3.89
N GLU A 63 7.57 -4.38 -4.28
CA GLU A 63 7.80 -2.93 -4.34
C GLU A 63 6.84 -2.23 -3.39
N ILE A 64 7.37 -1.25 -2.65
CA ILE A 64 6.65 -0.49 -1.62
C ILE A 64 6.66 0.97 -2.02
N TYR A 65 5.49 1.53 -2.29
CA TYR A 65 5.33 2.92 -2.70
C TYR A 65 4.46 3.70 -1.69
N PRO A 66 5.07 4.38 -0.70
CA PRO A 66 4.32 5.07 0.34
C PRO A 66 4.13 6.57 0.05
N PHE A 67 2.93 7.10 0.27
CA PHE A 67 2.54 8.48 -0.10
C PHE A 67 1.46 9.12 0.81
N GLU A 68 1.47 10.46 0.93
CA GLU A 68 0.49 11.26 1.70
C GLU A 68 -0.71 11.68 0.83
N GLY A 69 -1.54 10.73 0.39
CA GLY A 69 -2.79 11.02 -0.34
C GLY A 69 -2.65 11.90 -1.61
N GLY A 70 -3.74 12.53 -2.04
CA GLY A 70 -3.76 13.45 -3.19
C GLY A 70 -3.98 12.76 -4.54
N SER A 71 -3.39 13.28 -5.63
CA SER A 71 -3.65 12.82 -7.01
C SER A 71 -3.30 11.35 -7.27
N LEU A 72 -2.55 10.71 -6.38
CA LEU A 72 -2.31 9.25 -6.40
C LEU A 72 -3.55 8.46 -5.97
N LEU A 73 -4.40 8.99 -5.06
CA LEU A 73 -5.70 8.42 -4.73
C LEU A 73 -6.74 8.62 -5.84
N ASP A 74 -6.57 9.64 -6.69
CA ASP A 74 -7.51 9.87 -7.81
C ASP A 74 -7.53 8.67 -8.76
N LYS A 75 -6.41 7.94 -8.88
CA LYS A 75 -6.33 6.67 -9.63
C LYS A 75 -7.27 5.60 -9.08
N TYR A 76 -7.49 5.58 -7.77
CA TYR A 76 -8.39 4.66 -7.07
C TYR A 76 -9.82 5.22 -6.94
N SER A 77 -9.99 6.53 -7.17
CA SER A 77 -11.30 7.20 -7.06
C SER A 77 -12.21 6.95 -8.26
N ILE A 78 -11.65 6.59 -9.42
CA ILE A 78 -12.42 6.26 -10.63
C ILE A 78 -13.26 4.98 -10.42
N ASP A 79 -12.77 4.00 -9.66
CA ASP A 79 -13.51 2.77 -9.38
C ASP A 79 -14.45 2.87 -8.16
N LEU A 80 -14.18 3.80 -7.22
CA LEU A 80 -15.10 4.11 -6.11
C LEU A 80 -16.45 4.70 -6.58
N GLN A 81 -16.52 5.29 -7.77
CA GLN A 81 -17.79 5.79 -8.34
C GLN A 81 -18.64 4.73 -9.06
N ARG A 82 -18.15 3.48 -9.18
CA ARG A 82 -18.92 2.38 -9.79
C ARG A 82 -19.70 1.53 -8.79
N SER A 83 -19.61 1.86 -7.50
CA SER A 83 -20.27 1.13 -6.40
C SER A 83 -21.50 1.84 -5.83
N PHE A 84 -22.09 2.81 -6.55
CA PHE A 84 -23.38 3.44 -6.23
C PHE A 84 -24.32 3.48 -7.43
#